data_AF-A0A8H5LU80-F1
#
_entry.id   AF-A0A8H5LU80-F1
#
_cell.length_a   1.000
_cell.length_b   1.000
_cell.length_c   1.000
_cell.angle_alpha   90.00
_cell.angle_beta   90.00
_cell.angle_gamma   90.00
#
_symmetry.space_group_name_H-M   'P 1'
#
loop_
_entity.id
_entity.type
_entity.pdbx_description
1 polymer ?
#
loop_
_entity_poly.entity_id
_entity_poly.type
_entity_poly.pdbx_seq_one_letter_code
_entity_poly.pdbx_strand_id
1 'polypeptide(L)'
;MLTATRRIFSTTLQARRFSASVLVSNANTSSSSPDVTEGERNIHAKLTEKFAPSQLQVQDISGGCGSFYAITISSQAFKGLPIVKQHKLVTQTLKEEIEGIHGLQIKTIPQ
;
A
#
# COMPACT_ATOMS: atom_id res chain seq x y z
N MET A 1 3.60 -61.51 32.56
CA MET A 1 2.42 -61.96 31.80
C MET A 1 1.34 -60.92 31.96
N LEU A 2 1.01 -60.24 30.85
CA LEU A 2 0.22 -59.01 30.75
C LEU A 2 -1.27 -59.26 31.02
N THR A 3 -1.97 -58.29 31.61
CA THR A 3 -3.42 -58.17 31.41
C THR A 3 -3.79 -56.69 31.44
N ALA A 4 -3.84 -56.11 30.25
CA ALA A 4 -4.20 -54.72 30.01
C ALA A 4 -5.73 -54.58 29.99
N THR A 5 -6.27 -53.80 30.92
CA THR A 5 -7.70 -53.52 31.01
C THR A 5 -8.10 -52.51 29.95
N ARG A 6 -8.83 -52.98 28.92
CA ARG A 6 -9.50 -52.15 27.90
C ARG A 6 -10.42 -51.14 28.58
N ARG A 7 -10.17 -49.84 28.37
CA ARG A 7 -11.18 -48.78 28.57
C ARG A 7 -11.60 -48.25 27.21
N ILE A 8 -12.89 -48.41 26.93
CA ILE A 8 -13.60 -47.95 25.76
C ILE A 8 -13.83 -46.44 25.97
N PHE A 9 -13.16 -45.60 25.18
CA PHE A 9 -13.52 -44.19 25.09
C PHE A 9 -14.33 -43.98 23.81
N SER A 10 -15.61 -43.70 24.00
CA SER A 10 -16.58 -43.44 22.94
C SER A 10 -16.19 -42.21 22.14
N THR A 11 -16.04 -42.42 20.84
CA THR A 11 -15.91 -41.38 19.82
C THR A 11 -17.17 -40.53 19.79
N THR A 12 -17.09 -39.28 20.23
CA THR A 12 -18.05 -38.24 19.80
C THR A 12 -17.28 -37.20 19.01
N LEU A 13 -17.15 -37.48 17.71
CA LEU A 13 -16.69 -36.50 16.73
C LEU A 13 -17.79 -35.42 16.62
N GLN A 14 -17.68 -34.35 17.40
CA GLN A 14 -18.51 -33.17 17.18
C GLN A 14 -18.10 -32.53 15.86
N ALA A 15 -18.81 -32.90 14.79
CA ALA A 15 -18.77 -32.21 13.52
C ALA A 15 -19.27 -30.78 13.75
N ARG A 16 -18.34 -29.83 13.93
CA ARG A 16 -18.61 -28.40 13.80
C ARG A 16 -19.17 -28.17 12.40
N ARG A 17 -20.48 -28.00 12.30
CA ARG A 17 -21.12 -27.47 11.09
C ARG A 17 -20.74 -26.01 11.00
N PHE A 18 -19.71 -25.71 10.22
CA PHE A 18 -19.52 -24.37 9.70
C PHE A 18 -20.63 -24.14 8.68
N SER A 19 -21.61 -23.31 9.03
CA SER A 19 -22.56 -22.76 8.07
C SER A 19 -21.77 -21.92 7.06
N ALA A 20 -21.56 -22.48 5.86
CA ALA A 20 -21.01 -21.76 4.74
C ALA A 20 -22.10 -20.85 4.16
N SER A 21 -22.27 -19.67 4.75
CA SER A 21 -22.97 -18.57 4.07
C SER A 21 -22.01 -18.00 3.01
N VAL A 22 -21.99 -18.62 1.85
CA VAL A 22 -21.36 -18.08 0.64
C VAL A 22 -22.23 -16.93 0.16
N LEU A 23 -21.92 -15.71 0.59
CA LEU A 23 -22.48 -14.50 0.00
C LEU A 23 -21.47 -14.00 -1.03
N VAL A 24 -21.71 -14.41 -2.26
CA VAL A 24 -21.02 -13.98 -3.48
C VAL A 24 -21.37 -12.52 -3.79
N SER A 25 -20.29 -11.76 -3.96
CA SER A 25 -20.12 -10.59 -4.84
C SER A 25 -21.06 -9.39 -4.69
N ASN A 26 -20.55 -8.36 -4.01
CA ASN A 26 -20.81 -6.98 -4.40
C ASN A 26 -19.58 -6.43 -5.14
N ALA A 27 -19.40 -6.87 -6.38
CA ALA A 27 -18.42 -6.28 -7.29
C ALA A 27 -18.98 -4.93 -7.78
N ASN A 28 -18.78 -3.90 -6.96
CA ASN A 28 -18.86 -2.52 -7.41
C ASN A 28 -17.65 -2.26 -8.33
N THR A 29 -17.69 -2.80 -9.55
CA THR A 29 -16.77 -2.45 -10.62
C THR A 29 -17.29 -1.15 -11.23
N SER A 30 -16.93 -0.03 -10.62
CA SER A 30 -16.95 1.27 -11.28
C SER A 30 -15.70 1.37 -12.18
N SER A 31 -15.93 1.26 -13.50
CA SER A 31 -15.21 1.94 -14.62
C SER A 31 -13.68 2.08 -14.51
N SER A 32 -12.80 1.35 -15.21
CA SER A 32 -12.56 1.27 -16.67
C SER A 32 -11.95 2.52 -17.36
N SER A 33 -10.97 3.18 -16.71
CA SER A 33 -9.93 4.02 -17.35
C SER A 33 -8.65 3.97 -16.48
N PRO A 34 -7.44 4.28 -17.00
CA PRO A 34 -6.29 4.58 -16.14
C PRO A 34 -6.54 5.91 -15.43
N ASP A 35 -7.52 5.92 -14.53
CA ASP A 35 -7.93 7.12 -13.81
C ASP A 35 -6.88 7.42 -12.77
N VAL A 36 -6.01 8.36 -13.14
CA VAL A 36 -5.09 9.02 -12.21
C VAL A 36 -5.94 9.53 -11.05
N THR A 37 -5.76 8.89 -9.90
CA THR A 37 -6.45 9.17 -8.65
C THR A 37 -6.23 10.62 -8.25
N GLU A 38 -7.17 11.20 -7.50
CA GLU A 38 -7.04 12.57 -7.00
C GLU A 38 -5.76 12.73 -6.16
N GLY A 39 -5.41 11.71 -5.37
CA GLY A 39 -4.18 11.68 -4.60
C GLY A 39 -2.92 11.73 -5.45
N GLU A 40 -2.85 10.99 -6.57
CA GLU A 40 -1.72 11.08 -7.50
C GLU A 40 -1.56 12.49 -8.06
N ARG A 41 -2.66 13.16 -8.44
CA ARG A 41 -2.63 14.53 -8.98
C ARG A 41 -2.12 15.53 -7.95
N ASN A 42 -2.60 15.44 -6.72
CA ASN A 42 -2.21 16.34 -5.62
C ASN A 42 -0.73 16.17 -5.26
N ILE A 43 -0.27 14.93 -5.12
CA ILE A 43 1.15 14.61 -4.87
C ILE A 43 2.00 15.12 -6.04
N HIS A 44 1.56 14.92 -7.28
CA HIS A 44 2.28 15.36 -8.46
C HIS A 44 2.43 16.89 -8.51
N ALA A 45 1.36 17.63 -8.25
CA ALA A 45 1.37 19.09 -8.23
C ALA A 45 2.33 19.64 -7.15
N LYS A 46 2.22 19.17 -5.90
CA LYS A 46 3.09 19.61 -4.80
C LYS A 46 4.57 19.33 -5.05
N LEU A 47 4.90 18.14 -5.55
CA LEU A 47 6.30 17.80 -5.86
C LEU A 47 6.83 18.61 -7.04
N THR A 48 5.99 18.92 -8.02
CA THR A 48 6.36 19.77 -9.15
C THR A 48 6.68 21.19 -8.68
N GLU A 49 5.82 21.77 -7.84
CA GLU A 49 6.01 23.12 -7.30
C GLU A 49 7.27 23.25 -6.44
N LYS A 50 7.55 22.27 -5.58
CA LYS A 50 8.67 22.34 -4.63
C LYS A 50 10.03 22.00 -5.22
N PHE A 51 10.10 21.02 -6.11
CA PHE A 51 11.38 20.46 -6.55
C PHE A 51 11.73 20.76 -8.01
N ALA A 52 10.82 21.35 -8.78
CA ALA A 52 10.95 21.55 -10.22
C ALA A 52 11.64 20.35 -10.91
N PRO A 53 11.12 19.12 -10.74
CA PRO A 53 11.81 17.91 -11.16
C PRO A 53 11.88 17.81 -12.68
N SER A 54 13.02 17.31 -13.16
CA SER A 54 13.20 16.94 -14.58
C SER A 54 12.38 15.72 -14.97
N GLN A 55 12.15 14.81 -14.02
CA GLN A 55 11.31 13.64 -14.17
C GLN A 55 10.56 13.38 -12.88
N LEU A 56 9.24 13.24 -12.97
CA LEU A 56 8.36 12.90 -11.85
C LEU A 56 7.37 11.83 -12.29
N GLN A 57 7.30 10.76 -11.51
CA GLN A 57 6.33 9.69 -11.69
C GLN A 57 5.71 9.39 -10.33
N VAL A 58 4.39 9.46 -10.27
CA VAL A 58 3.58 9.10 -9.11
C VAL A 58 2.60 8.03 -9.57
N GLN A 59 2.52 6.92 -8.84
CA GLN A 59 1.64 5.82 -9.18
C GLN A 59 0.97 5.26 -7.91
N ASP A 60 -0.34 5.11 -7.94
CA ASP A 60 -1.10 4.37 -6.94
C ASP A 60 -0.86 2.87 -7.14
N ILE A 61 -0.29 2.23 -6.13
CA ILE A 61 -0.05 0.77 -6.11
C ILE A 61 -0.99 0.06 -5.13
N SER A 62 -1.96 0.77 -4.55
CA SER A 62 -3.00 0.22 -3.67
C SER A 62 -4.18 -0.40 -4.43
N GLY A 63 -4.15 -0.37 -5.76
CA GLY A 63 -5.24 -0.88 -6.60
C GLY A 63 -6.46 0.03 -6.65
N GLY A 64 -6.26 1.35 -6.54
CA GLY A 64 -7.33 2.36 -6.64
C GLY A 64 -7.96 2.74 -5.30
N CYS A 65 -7.42 2.25 -4.18
CA CYS A 65 -7.86 2.68 -2.84
C CYS A 65 -7.26 4.04 -2.45
N GLY A 66 -6.22 4.52 -3.16
CA GLY A 66 -5.54 5.78 -2.86
C GLY A 66 -4.78 5.78 -1.53
N SER A 67 -4.41 4.60 -1.02
CA SER A 67 -3.79 4.43 0.30
C SER A 67 -2.30 4.13 0.25
N PHE A 68 -1.72 3.87 -0.94
CA PHE A 68 -0.30 3.60 -1.08
C PHE A 68 0.25 4.04 -2.44
N TYR A 69 1.26 4.90 -2.42
CA TYR A 69 1.83 5.48 -3.64
C TYR A 69 3.31 5.15 -3.82
N ALA A 70 3.72 4.88 -5.06
CA ALA A 70 5.11 4.82 -5.49
C ALA A 70 5.49 6.12 -6.20
N ILE A 71 6.55 6.77 -5.72
CA ILE A 71 7.01 8.07 -6.19
C ILE A 71 8.46 7.93 -6.65
N THR A 72 8.71 8.24 -7.93
CA THR A 72 10.06 8.39 -8.48
C THR A 72 10.26 9.83 -8.90
N ILE A 73 11.29 10.47 -8.35
CA ILE A 73 11.56 11.89 -8.61
C ILE A 73 13.04 12.12 -8.93
N SER A 74 13.30 12.87 -9.99
CA SER A 74 14.63 13.30 -10.41
C SER A 74 14.72 14.82 -10.43
N SER A 75 15.56 15.38 -9.56
CA SER A 75 15.74 16.83 -9.39
C SER A 75 17.18 17.16 -9.00
N GLN A 76 17.64 18.35 -9.41
CA GLN A 76 18.90 18.96 -8.97
C GLN A 76 18.91 19.23 -7.46
N ALA A 77 17.73 19.37 -6.83
CA ALA A 77 17.60 19.62 -5.39
C ALA A 77 18.20 18.49 -4.52
N PHE A 78 18.40 17.30 -5.09
CA PHE A 78 18.97 16.15 -4.39
C PHE A 78 20.49 16.02 -4.55
N LYS A 79 21.11 16.86 -5.40
CA LYS A 79 22.54 16.81 -5.68
C LYS A 79 23.35 17.08 -4.41
N GLY A 80 24.32 16.21 -4.12
CA GLY A 80 25.19 16.34 -2.94
C GLY A 80 24.53 16.03 -1.59
N LEU A 81 23.25 15.62 -1.57
CA LEU A 81 22.58 15.18 -0.34
C LEU A 81 22.68 13.65 -0.17
N PRO A 82 22.84 13.13 1.05
CA PRO A 82 22.72 11.70 1.31
C PRO A 82 21.26 11.23 1.12
N ILE A 83 21.07 9.98 0.70
CA ILE A 83 19.75 9.37 0.42
C ILE A 83 18.74 9.65 1.55
N VAL A 84 19.13 9.46 2.81
CA VAL A 84 18.23 9.68 3.96
C VAL A 84 17.71 11.12 4.00
N LYS A 85 18.54 12.12 3.69
CA LYS A 85 18.10 13.53 3.65
C LYS A 85 17.20 13.79 2.46
N GLN A 86 17.47 13.19 1.30
CA GLN A 86 16.61 13.33 0.12
C GLN A 86 15.19 12.81 0.41
N HIS A 87 15.10 11.59 0.96
CA HIS A 87 13.82 11.00 1.35
C HIS A 87 13.10 11.84 2.41
N LYS A 88 13.82 12.33 3.43
CA LYS A 88 13.24 13.24 4.44
C LYS A 88 12.65 14.50 3.81
N LEU A 89 13.31 15.10 2.82
CA LEU A 89 12.84 16.31 2.15
C LEU A 89 11.53 16.07 1.38
N VAL A 90 11.45 14.93 0.70
CA VAL A 90 10.23 14.50 0.01
C VAL A 90 9.10 14.21 1.00
N THR A 91 9.36 13.43 2.05
CA THR A 91 8.35 13.13 3.09
C THR A 91 7.87 14.39 3.81
N GLN A 92 8.75 15.35 4.10
CA GLN A 92 8.35 16.63 4.70
C GLN A 92 7.43 17.44 3.81
N THR A 93 7.70 17.45 2.50
CA THR A 93 6.85 18.14 1.52
C THR A 93 5.46 17.52 1.43
N LEU A 94 5.39 16.19 1.56
CA LEU A 94 4.15 15.44 1.47
C LEU A 94 3.45 15.25 2.81
N LYS A 95 4.01 15.76 3.92
CA LYS A 95 3.54 15.45 5.28
C LYS A 95 2.03 15.69 5.47
N GLU A 96 1.53 16.79 4.93
CA GLU A 96 0.12 17.18 5.03
C GLU A 96 -0.80 16.29 4.16
N GLU A 97 -0.31 15.80 3.02
CA GLU A 97 -1.08 14.91 2.13
C GLU A 97 -1.08 13.46 2.61
N ILE A 98 -0.03 13.07 3.33
CA ILE A 98 0.16 11.68 3.79
C ILE A 98 -0.55 11.36 5.11
N GLU A 99 -1.19 12.32 5.77
CA GLU A 99 -1.88 12.08 7.06
C GLU A 99 -3.02 11.04 6.93
N GLY A 100 -3.53 10.80 5.72
CA GLY A 100 -4.51 9.73 5.42
C GLY A 100 -3.97 8.54 4.64
N ILE A 101 -2.68 8.51 4.28
CA ILE A 101 -2.08 7.51 3.40
C ILE A 101 -1.45 6.40 4.25
N HIS A 102 -1.71 5.14 3.93
CA HIS A 102 -1.20 3.97 4.66
C HIS A 102 0.33 3.81 4.51
N GLY A 103 0.88 4.24 3.38
CA GLY A 103 2.32 4.27 3.17
C GLY A 103 2.73 4.83 1.80
N LEU A 104 4.03 4.95 1.59
CA LEU A 104 4.60 5.46 0.35
C LEU A 104 6.00 4.89 0.10
N GLN A 105 6.30 4.63 -1.17
CA GLN A 105 7.62 4.22 -1.63
C GLN A 105 8.26 5.40 -2.37
N ILE A 106 9.40 5.89 -1.89
CA ILE A 106 10.12 7.00 -2.51
C ILE A 106 11.39 6.46 -3.18
N LYS A 107 11.64 6.91 -4.40
CA LYS A 107 12.90 6.75 -5.12
C LYS A 107 13.39 8.11 -5.61
N THR A 108 14.53 8.55 -5.11
CA THR A 108 15.15 9.81 -5.51
C THR A 108 16.33 9.55 -6.44
N ILE A 109 16.43 10.35 -7.52
CA ILE A 109 17.51 10.29 -8.49
C ILE A 109 18.17 11.68 -8.52
N PRO A 110 19.33 11.88 -7.88
CA PRO A 110 20.02 13.16 -7.93
C PRO A 110 20.56 13.44 -9.33
N GLN A 111 20.43 14.69 -9.78
CA GLN A 111 20.93 15.20 -11.07
C GLN A 111 22.15 16.10 -10.90
#